data_AF-A0A6G3MM41-F1
#
_entry.id   AF-A0A6G3MM41-F1
#
_cell.length_a   1.000
_cell.length_b   1.000
_cell.length_c   1.000
_cell.angle_alpha   90.00
_cell.angle_beta   90.00
_cell.angle_gamma   90.00
#
_symmetry.space_group_name_H-M   'P 1'
#
loop_
_entity.id
_entity.type
_entity.pdbx_description
1 polymer ?
#
loop_
_entity_poly.entity_id
_entity_poly.type
_entity_poly.pdbx_seq_one_letter_code
_entity_poly.pdbx_strand_id
1 'polypeptide(L)'
;LGSRAGTNLGGIIPSQMQVPGVDPDHIIIHDLLVTEVLCLLNTVTEQELTDDHIYNEIIEDIREECSKHGDIISIEIPRPGDEQQNEENTAEFVGKVFVEYADKDMCKVAHETLAGRKFNQNLVITTFYDAEKYKRKEFY
;
A
#
# COMPACT_ATOMS: atom_id res chain seq x y z
N LEU A 1 35.16 54.95 19.96
CA LEU A 1 34.32 54.03 19.17
C LEU A 1 34.37 52.67 19.85
N GLY A 2 33.31 52.29 20.57
CA GLY A 2 33.19 50.99 21.20
C GLY A 2 32.11 50.16 20.51
N SER A 3 32.44 48.91 20.18
CA SER A 3 31.57 47.73 20.00
C SER A 3 32.36 46.66 19.23
N ARG A 4 32.29 45.34 19.44
CA ARG A 4 31.63 44.41 20.38
C ARG A 4 32.27 43.02 20.10
N ALA A 5 32.41 42.20 21.15
CA ALA A 5 32.34 40.72 21.23
C ALA A 5 33.11 39.85 20.19
N GLY A 6 33.90 38.84 20.54
CA GLY A 6 33.90 37.99 21.74
C GLY A 6 33.22 36.64 21.48
N THR A 7 34.05 35.60 21.30
CA THR A 7 33.82 34.16 21.61
C THR A 7 32.69 33.37 20.92
N ASN A 8 33.07 32.39 20.10
CA ASN A 8 32.26 31.20 19.83
C ASN A 8 32.84 30.02 20.64
N LEU A 9 32.08 29.56 21.62
CA LEU A 9 32.31 28.34 22.43
C LEU A 9 31.18 27.35 22.13
N GLY A 10 31.52 26.06 22.06
CA GLY A 10 30.58 24.92 22.03
C GLY A 10 30.01 24.68 20.63
N GLY A 11 30.01 23.49 20.06
CA GLY A 11 30.12 22.14 20.60
C GLY A 11 29.34 21.26 19.63
N ILE A 12 29.60 19.95 19.68
CA ILE A 12 28.89 18.84 19.03
C ILE A 12 29.09 18.69 17.50
N ILE A 13 29.98 17.77 17.15
CA ILE A 13 29.80 16.92 15.98
C ILE A 13 28.66 15.92 16.27
N PRO A 14 27.63 15.83 15.42
CA PRO A 14 27.02 14.54 15.16
C PRO A 14 27.47 14.10 13.78
N SER A 15 28.32 13.07 13.77
CA SER A 15 28.72 12.31 12.61
C SER A 15 27.48 11.97 11.77
N GLN A 16 27.41 12.46 10.53
CA GLN A 16 26.51 11.88 9.55
C GLN A 16 26.90 10.41 9.39
N MET A 17 26.09 9.52 9.94
CA MET A 17 26.11 8.12 9.59
C MET A 17 25.46 8.02 8.20
N GLN A 18 26.21 8.39 7.17
CA GLN A 18 25.88 8.04 5.80
C GLN A 18 26.11 6.54 5.67
N VAL A 19 25.02 5.77 5.69
CA VAL A 19 25.03 4.40 5.19
C VAL A 19 25.13 4.47 3.66
N PRO A 20 26.25 4.06 3.04
CA PRO A 20 26.36 4.01 1.59
C PRO A 20 25.45 2.90 1.07
N GLY A 21 24.53 3.21 0.16
CA GLY A 21 23.69 2.23 -0.51
C GLY A 21 22.18 2.32 -0.27
N VAL A 22 21.70 3.34 0.44
CA VAL A 22 20.27 3.69 0.44
C VAL A 22 20.08 4.95 -0.38
N ASP A 23 19.69 4.79 -1.64
CA ASP A 23 19.25 5.92 -2.46
C ASP A 23 17.90 6.42 -1.88
N PRO A 24 17.85 7.65 -1.32
CA PRO A 24 16.62 8.16 -0.69
C PRO A 24 15.47 8.35 -1.68
N ASP A 25 15.76 8.37 -2.98
CA ASP A 25 14.79 8.43 -4.07
C ASP A 25 14.11 7.07 -4.34
N HIS A 26 14.75 5.96 -3.98
CA HIS A 26 14.31 4.62 -4.40
C HIS A 26 13.35 3.94 -3.42
N ILE A 27 13.30 4.37 -2.16
CA ILE A 27 12.51 3.70 -1.11
C ILE A 27 11.14 4.35 -0.88
N ILE A 28 10.92 5.61 -1.31
CA ILE A 28 9.69 6.36 -0.94
C ILE A 28 8.84 6.80 -2.14
N ILE A 29 9.39 6.91 -3.36
CA ILE A 29 8.63 7.48 -4.49
C ILE A 29 7.72 6.43 -5.15
N HIS A 30 8.13 5.17 -5.25
CA HIS A 30 7.39 4.17 -6.04
C HIS A 30 6.01 3.78 -5.47
N ASP A 31 5.85 3.78 -4.14
CA ASP A 31 4.59 3.42 -3.45
C ASP A 31 3.60 4.61 -3.34
N LEU A 32 4.08 5.83 -3.61
CA LEU A 32 3.29 7.06 -3.55
C LEU A 32 2.90 7.61 -4.93
N LEU A 33 3.46 7.03 -6.00
CA LEU A 33 3.09 7.39 -7.36
C LEU A 33 1.70 6.81 -7.66
N VAL A 34 0.79 7.68 -8.10
CA VAL A 34 -0.55 7.26 -8.52
C VAL A 34 -0.42 6.27 -9.69
N THR A 35 -0.96 5.07 -9.50
CA THR A 35 -1.07 4.01 -10.50
C THR A 35 -2.53 3.63 -10.70
N GLU A 36 -2.78 2.73 -11.66
CA GLU A 36 -4.09 2.11 -11.84
C GLU A 36 -4.43 1.06 -10.77
N VAL A 37 -3.49 0.70 -9.87
CA VAL A 37 -3.68 -0.33 -8.85
C VAL A 37 -3.76 0.28 -7.45
N LEU A 38 -4.89 0.07 -6.78
CA LEU A 38 -5.12 0.46 -5.40
C LEU A 38 -4.92 -0.74 -4.48
N CYS A 39 -4.12 -0.56 -3.43
CA CYS A 39 -3.99 -1.52 -2.34
C CYS A 39 -4.82 -1.05 -1.15
N LEU A 40 -5.79 -1.87 -0.74
CA LEU A 40 -6.56 -1.68 0.48
C LEU A 40 -5.96 -2.56 1.57
N LEU A 41 -5.67 -1.96 2.72
CA LEU A 41 -5.19 -2.64 3.91
C LEU A 41 -6.23 -2.55 5.01
N ASN A 42 -6.18 -3.51 5.93
CA ASN A 42 -7.06 -3.59 7.09
C ASN A 42 -8.54 -3.78 6.72
N THR A 43 -8.82 -4.28 5.51
CA THR A 43 -10.17 -4.61 5.01
C THR A 43 -10.57 -6.05 5.31
N VAL A 44 -9.60 -6.96 5.39
CA VAL A 44 -9.82 -8.40 5.55
C VAL A 44 -8.77 -9.00 6.50
N THR A 45 -9.12 -10.09 7.16
CA THR A 45 -8.22 -10.87 8.00
C THR A 45 -7.84 -12.18 7.33
N GLU A 46 -6.68 -12.73 7.68
CA GLU A 46 -6.22 -14.03 7.20
C GLU A 46 -7.27 -15.13 7.38
N GLN A 47 -7.93 -15.14 8.54
CA GLN A 47 -8.92 -16.16 8.91
C GLN A 47 -10.12 -16.15 7.95
N GLU A 48 -10.60 -14.97 7.55
CA GLU A 48 -11.70 -14.82 6.60
C GLU A 48 -11.33 -15.32 5.20
N LEU A 49 -10.05 -15.27 4.83
CA LEU A 49 -9.55 -15.74 3.53
C LEU A 49 -9.37 -17.26 3.46
N THR A 50 -9.40 -17.97 4.59
CA THR A 50 -9.28 -19.45 4.59
C THR A 50 -10.55 -20.16 4.15
N ASP A 51 -11.72 -19.51 4.29
CA ASP A 51 -13.01 -20.06 3.88
C ASP A 51 -13.40 -19.55 2.49
N ASP A 52 -13.68 -20.47 1.56
CA ASP A 52 -14.00 -20.12 0.17
C ASP A 52 -15.31 -19.33 0.04
N HIS A 53 -16.30 -19.56 0.89
CA HIS A 53 -17.58 -18.85 0.85
C HIS A 53 -17.37 -17.38 1.29
N ILE A 54 -16.68 -17.19 2.41
CA ILE A 54 -16.35 -15.85 2.93
C ILE A 54 -15.45 -15.10 1.96
N TYR A 55 -14.46 -15.76 1.37
CA TYR A 55 -13.60 -15.17 0.34
C TYR A 55 -14.40 -14.64 -0.86
N ASN A 56 -15.36 -15.42 -1.36
CA ASN A 56 -16.20 -14.99 -2.48
C ASN A 56 -17.11 -13.82 -2.10
N GLU A 57 -17.69 -13.82 -0.89
CA GLU A 57 -18.46 -12.67 -0.37
C GLU A 57 -17.60 -11.40 -0.31
N ILE A 58 -16.38 -11.51 0.22
CA ILE A 58 -15.42 -10.39 0.29
C ILE A 58 -15.11 -9.84 -1.11
N ILE A 59 -14.85 -10.70 -2.09
CA ILE A 59 -14.56 -10.24 -3.46
C ILE A 59 -15.75 -9.45 -4.03
N GLU A 60 -16.97 -9.96 -3.86
CA GLU A 60 -18.16 -9.30 -4.37
C GLU A 60 -18.42 -7.97 -3.63
N ASP A 61 -18.25 -7.91 -2.32
CA ASP A 61 -18.39 -6.69 -1.51
C ASP A 61 -17.36 -5.62 -1.92
N ILE A 62 -16.08 -6.01 -2.07
CA ILE A 62 -15.01 -5.12 -2.52
C ILE A 62 -15.30 -4.63 -3.94
N ARG A 63 -15.72 -5.53 -4.83
CA ARG A 63 -16.07 -5.16 -6.21
C ARG A 63 -17.22 -4.18 -6.24
N GLU A 64 -18.30 -4.43 -5.51
CA GLU A 64 -19.47 -3.55 -5.48
C GLU A 64 -19.09 -2.16 -4.94
N GLU A 65 -18.33 -2.11 -3.85
CA GLU A 65 -17.94 -0.83 -3.25
C GLU A 65 -16.95 -0.06 -4.14
N CYS A 66 -15.92 -0.72 -4.67
CA CYS A 66 -14.90 -0.08 -5.51
C CYS A 66 -15.46 0.35 -6.87
N SER A 67 -16.45 -0.37 -7.42
CA SER A 67 -17.06 -0.04 -8.71
C SER A 67 -17.83 1.29 -8.69
N LYS A 68 -18.11 1.84 -7.51
CA LYS A 68 -18.72 3.17 -7.35
C LYS A 68 -17.76 4.31 -7.71
N HIS A 69 -16.46 4.02 -7.80
CA HIS A 69 -15.41 5.00 -8.05
C HIS A 69 -14.80 4.91 -9.45
N GLY A 70 -15.03 3.80 -10.16
CA GLY A 70 -14.59 3.61 -11.54
C GLY A 70 -14.72 2.15 -11.99
N ASP A 71 -14.40 1.91 -13.26
CA ASP A 71 -14.44 0.57 -13.84
C ASP A 71 -13.26 -0.27 -13.31
N ILE A 72 -13.58 -1.44 -12.76
CA ILE A 72 -12.60 -2.39 -12.23
C ILE A 72 -12.21 -3.39 -13.33
N ILE A 73 -10.90 -3.57 -13.53
CA ILE A 73 -10.32 -4.55 -14.44
C ILE A 73 -10.10 -5.89 -13.74
N SER A 74 -9.48 -5.87 -12.56
CA SER A 74 -9.24 -7.08 -11.77
C SER A 74 -9.14 -6.80 -10.28
N ILE A 75 -9.35 -7.84 -9.47
CA ILE A 75 -9.18 -7.83 -8.02
C ILE A 75 -8.37 -9.06 -7.66
N GLU A 76 -7.31 -8.88 -6.88
CA GLU A 76 -6.48 -9.97 -6.37
C GLU A 76 -6.35 -9.85 -4.86
N ILE A 77 -6.57 -10.95 -4.15
CA ILE A 77 -6.48 -11.03 -2.68
C ILE A 77 -5.62 -12.25 -2.35
N PRO A 78 -4.34 -12.07 -1.95
CA PRO A 78 -3.46 -13.18 -1.63
C PRO A 78 -4.00 -13.98 -0.43
N ARG A 79 -4.27 -15.27 -0.66
CA ARG A 79 -4.75 -16.22 0.35
C ARG A 79 -3.60 -17.04 0.94
N PRO A 80 -3.57 -17.29 2.26
CA PRO A 80 -2.61 -18.20 2.86
C PRO A 80 -2.81 -19.64 2.34
N GLY A 81 -1.74 -20.32 1.95
CA GLY A 81 -1.76 -21.76 1.60
C GLY A 81 -2.26 -22.10 0.19
N ASP A 82 -2.40 -21.10 -0.68
CA ASP A 82 -2.68 -21.31 -2.10
C ASP A 82 -1.43 -21.86 -2.81
N GLU A 83 -1.57 -23.00 -3.50
CA GLU A 83 -0.47 -23.78 -4.10
C GLU A 83 0.33 -22.99 -5.16
N GLN A 84 -0.23 -21.90 -5.68
CA GLN A 84 0.46 -21.04 -6.64
C GLN A 84 1.42 -20.04 -5.99
N GLN A 85 1.46 -19.97 -4.65
CA GLN A 85 2.15 -18.92 -3.91
C GLN A 85 3.35 -19.46 -3.14
N ASN A 86 4.44 -18.70 -3.08
CA ASN A 86 5.59 -19.02 -2.26
C ASN A 86 5.33 -18.54 -0.82
N GLU A 87 5.39 -19.44 0.16
CA GLU A 87 5.02 -19.17 1.56
C GLU A 87 5.80 -17.97 2.15
N GLU A 88 7.05 -17.76 1.74
CA GLU A 88 7.90 -16.66 2.23
C GLU A 88 7.44 -15.28 1.72
N ASN A 89 6.99 -15.17 0.47
CA ASN A 89 6.50 -13.92 -0.10
C ASN A 89 5.07 -13.61 0.38
N THR A 90 4.24 -14.63 0.48
CA THR A 90 2.81 -14.51 0.75
C THR A 90 2.51 -13.86 2.10
N ALA A 91 3.29 -14.19 3.13
CA ALA A 91 3.06 -13.71 4.49
C ALA A 91 3.06 -12.18 4.62
N GLU A 92 3.75 -11.45 3.73
CA GLU A 92 3.74 -9.98 3.71
C GLU A 92 2.45 -9.41 3.10
N PHE A 93 1.78 -10.17 2.24
CA PHE A 93 0.63 -9.71 1.46
C PHE A 93 -0.72 -10.24 1.97
N VAL A 94 -0.72 -11.21 2.87
CA VAL A 94 -1.95 -11.65 3.56
C VAL A 94 -2.63 -10.45 4.24
N GLY A 95 -3.94 -10.30 4.00
CA GLY A 95 -4.72 -9.18 4.53
C GLY A 95 -4.71 -7.91 3.67
N LYS A 96 -4.03 -7.93 2.51
CA LYS A 96 -4.07 -6.86 1.51
C LYS A 96 -5.01 -7.24 0.37
N VAL A 97 -5.70 -6.24 -0.16
CA VAL A 97 -6.60 -6.39 -1.32
C VAL A 97 -6.13 -5.45 -2.41
N PHE A 98 -5.88 -5.98 -3.60
CA PHE A 98 -5.42 -5.21 -4.75
C PHE A 98 -6.55 -5.06 -5.77
N VAL A 99 -6.84 -3.83 -6.15
CA VAL A 99 -7.89 -3.48 -7.12
C VAL A 99 -7.25 -2.73 -8.28
N GLU A 100 -7.29 -3.30 -9.48
CA GLU A 100 -6.87 -2.63 -10.71
C GLU A 100 -8.08 -1.93 -11.35
N TYR A 101 -7.97 -0.62 -11.51
CA TYR A 101 -8.93 0.21 -12.23
C TYR A 101 -8.56 0.35 -13.70
N ALA A 102 -9.53 0.71 -14.53
CA ALA A 102 -9.29 1.00 -15.95
C ALA A 102 -8.39 2.21 -16.18
N ASP A 103 -8.36 3.16 -15.23
CA ASP A 103 -7.58 4.39 -15.31
C ASP A 103 -7.02 4.80 -13.93
N LYS A 104 -5.87 5.48 -13.95
CA LYS A 104 -5.21 6.06 -12.77
C LYS A 104 -6.06 7.13 -12.10
N ASP A 105 -6.83 7.90 -12.86
CA ASP A 105 -7.71 8.93 -12.31
C ASP A 105 -8.83 8.31 -11.48
N MET A 106 -9.39 7.17 -11.92
CA MET A 106 -10.38 6.40 -11.17
C MET A 106 -9.79 5.84 -9.87
N CYS A 107 -8.58 5.26 -9.95
CA CYS A 107 -7.85 4.77 -8.79
C CYS A 107 -7.60 5.89 -7.76
N LYS A 108 -7.24 7.10 -8.23
CA LYS A 108 -7.05 8.26 -7.36
C LYS A 108 -8.34 8.68 -6.66
N VAL A 109 -9.45 8.76 -7.39
CA VAL A 109 -10.77 9.06 -6.80
C VAL A 109 -11.13 8.02 -5.74
N ALA A 110 -10.91 6.73 -6.04
CA ALA A 110 -11.13 5.65 -5.09
C ALA A 110 -10.25 5.80 -3.83
N HIS A 111 -8.95 6.10 -3.99
CA HIS A 111 -8.04 6.35 -2.88
C HIS A 111 -8.54 7.48 -1.98
N GLU A 112 -8.85 8.65 -2.54
CA GLU A 112 -9.33 9.81 -1.79
C GLU A 112 -10.67 9.56 -1.09
N THR A 113 -11.50 8.69 -1.68
CA THR A 113 -12.83 8.40 -1.16
C THR A 113 -12.82 7.32 -0.08
N LEU A 114 -12.04 6.25 -0.26
CA LEU A 114 -12.01 5.08 0.61
C LEU A 114 -11.05 5.24 1.80
N ALA A 115 -9.98 6.04 1.65
CA ALA A 115 -9.03 6.31 2.74
C ALA A 115 -9.74 6.80 4.01
N GLY A 116 -9.55 6.09 5.12
CA GLY A 116 -10.12 6.45 6.42
C GLY A 116 -11.62 6.16 6.56
N ARG A 117 -12.27 5.55 5.57
CA ARG A 117 -13.64 5.02 5.72
C ARG A 117 -13.64 3.74 6.56
N LYS A 118 -14.83 3.36 7.02
CA LYS A 118 -15.03 2.09 7.72
C LYS A 118 -15.51 1.01 6.75
N PHE A 119 -14.85 -0.13 6.76
CA PHE A 119 -15.27 -1.37 6.11
C PHE A 119 -15.24 -2.48 7.16
N ASN A 120 -16.34 -3.22 7.36
CA ASN A 120 -16.45 -4.24 8.42
C ASN A 120 -15.95 -3.78 9.82
N GLN A 121 -16.25 -2.54 10.19
CA GLN A 121 -15.84 -1.87 11.44
C GLN A 121 -14.36 -1.45 11.53
N ASN A 122 -13.54 -1.81 10.54
CA ASN A 122 -12.13 -1.44 10.45
C ASN A 122 -11.94 -0.17 9.64
N LEU A 123 -10.94 0.64 10.01
CA LEU A 123 -10.53 1.77 9.19
C LEU A 123 -9.75 1.27 7.98
N VAL A 124 -10.23 1.62 6.79
CA VAL A 124 -9.58 1.30 5.52
C VAL A 124 -8.37 2.20 5.35
N ILE A 125 -7.21 1.58 5.16
CA ILE A 125 -5.99 2.26 4.74
C ILE A 125 -5.80 1.97 3.26
N THR A 126 -5.43 2.98 2.49
CA THR A 126 -5.21 2.83 1.05
C THR A 126 -3.81 3.31 0.67
N THR A 127 -3.15 2.59 -0.22
CA THR A 127 -1.91 3.02 -0.88
C THR A 127 -1.95 2.67 -2.37
N PHE A 128 -1.12 3.31 -3.18
CA PHE A 128 -0.97 2.92 -4.58
C PHE A 128 0.03 1.78 -4.69
N TYR A 129 -0.20 0.87 -5.64
CA TYR A 129 0.70 -0.24 -5.88
C TYR A 129 1.21 -0.23 -7.32
N ASP A 130 2.45 -0.66 -7.52
CA ASP A 130 3.06 -0.63 -8.85
C ASP A 130 2.33 -1.58 -9.82
N ALA A 131 1.81 -1.03 -10.92
CA ALA A 131 1.01 -1.79 -11.87
C ALA A 131 1.80 -2.87 -12.61
N GLU A 132 3.11 -2.66 -12.81
CA GLU A 132 3.96 -3.66 -13.46
C GLU A 132 4.29 -4.81 -12.51
N LYS A 133 4.51 -4.53 -11.22
CA LYS A 133 4.60 -5.55 -10.17
C LYS A 133 3.29 -6.33 -10.05
N TYR A 134 2.16 -5.64 -10.11
CA TYR A 134 0.83 -6.27 -10.07
C TYR A 134 0.62 -7.25 -11.23
N LYS A 135 0.91 -6.83 -12.47
CA LYS A 135 0.82 -7.69 -13.67
C LYS A 135 1.74 -8.90 -13.60
N ARG A 136 2.92 -8.75 -13.00
CA ARG A 136 3.86 -9.86 -12.76
C ARG A 136 3.46 -10.75 -11.58
N LYS A 137 2.39 -10.39 -10.86
CA LYS A 137 1.95 -11.04 -9.62
C LYS A 137 3.08 -11.12 -8.59
N GLU A 138 3.86 -10.05 -8.45
CA GLU A 138 4.91 -9.89 -7.42
C GLU A 138 4.31 -9.64 -6.01
N PHE A 139 3.30 -10.42 -5.66
CA PHE A 139 2.71 -10.59 -4.34
C PHE A 139 2.55 -12.08 -3.99
N TYR A 140 3.11 -12.97 -4.83
CA TYR A 140 3.16 -14.43 -4.68
C TYR A 140 4.60 -14.96 -4.65
#